data_AF-A0A8J7VN93-F1
#
_entry.id   AF-A0A8J7VN93-F1
#
_cell.length_a   1.000
_cell.length_b   1.000
_cell.length_c   1.000
_cell.angle_alpha   90.00
_cell.angle_beta   90.00
_cell.angle_gamma   90.00
#
_symmetry.space_group_name_H-M   'P 1'
#
loop_
_entity.id
_entity.type
_entity.pdbx_description
1 polymer ?
#
loop_
_entity_poly.entity_id
_entity_poly.type
_entity_poly.pdbx_seq_one_letter_code
_entity_poly.pdbx_strand_id
1 'polypeptide(L)'
;EAGRISVVSENSAALFAGVAGGDRILAVNGAELTDPALTAISICEPVLLRLLGENGMTRHVVIDPWATGARPRPVGGANVLDPAVLVF
;
A
#
# COMPACT_ATOMS: atom_id res chain seq x y z
N GLU A 1 -6.94 13.07 -12.20
CA GLU A 1 -6.50 11.95 -13.05
C GLU A 1 -7.02 10.65 -12.47
N ALA A 2 -7.46 9.72 -13.32
CA ALA A 2 -8.00 8.46 -12.85
C ALA A 2 -6.93 7.59 -12.15
N GLY A 3 -7.36 6.91 -11.09
CA GLY A 3 -6.53 6.01 -10.29
C GLY A 3 -5.59 6.72 -9.30
N ARG A 4 -5.61 8.06 -9.24
CA ARG A 4 -4.86 8.82 -8.24
C ARG A 4 -5.54 8.74 -6.87
N ILE A 5 -4.76 8.39 -5.86
CA ILE A 5 -5.21 8.29 -4.47
C ILE A 5 -5.27 9.69 -3.89
N SER A 6 -6.46 10.15 -3.54
CA SER A 6 -6.68 11.48 -2.95
C SER A 6 -6.50 11.50 -1.44
N VAL A 7 -6.95 10.44 -0.77
CA VAL A 7 -6.94 10.32 0.70
C VAL A 7 -6.62 8.88 1.07
N VAL A 8 -5.82 8.71 2.13
CA VAL A 8 -5.60 7.44 2.82
C VAL A 8 -6.03 7.64 4.26
N SER A 9 -6.99 6.85 4.74
CA SER A 9 -7.47 6.97 6.12
C SER A 9 -6.40 6.57 7.13
N GLU A 10 -6.33 7.30 8.23
CA GLU A 10 -5.48 6.96 9.38
C GLU A 10 -5.81 5.55 9.89
N ASN A 11 -4.78 4.79 10.28
CA ASN A 11 -4.88 3.41 10.76
C ASN A 11 -5.53 2.42 9.78
N SER A 12 -5.64 2.75 8.50
CA SER A 12 -6.14 1.81 7.48
C SER A 12 -5.09 0.76 7.11
N ALA A 13 -5.54 -0.39 6.61
CA ALA A 13 -4.66 -1.40 6.02
C ALA A 13 -3.80 -0.82 4.89
N ALA A 14 -4.35 0.09 4.08
CA ALA A 14 -3.63 0.79 3.02
C ALA A 14 -2.48 1.64 3.57
N LEU A 15 -2.71 2.41 4.65
CA LEU A 15 -1.65 3.21 5.28
C LEU A 15 -0.51 2.31 5.78
N PHE A 16 -0.84 1.21 6.48
CA PHE A 16 0.17 0.28 7.01
C PHE A 16 0.89 -0.52 5.93
N ALA A 17 0.29 -0.67 4.76
CA ALA A 17 0.91 -1.26 3.59
C ALA A 17 1.85 -0.27 2.86
N GLY A 18 1.88 1.00 3.25
CA GLY A 18 2.73 2.03 2.65
C GLY A 18 2.11 2.70 1.42
N VAL A 19 0.78 2.71 1.32
CA VAL A 19 0.04 3.52 0.34
C VAL A 19 0.02 4.97 0.82
N ALA A 20 0.33 5.91 -0.09
CA ALA A 20 0.34 7.33 0.19
C ALA A 20 -0.67 8.08 -0.69
N GLY A 21 -1.15 9.22 -0.19
CA GLY A 21 -1.85 10.19 -1.03
C GLY A 21 -0.91 10.66 -2.15
N GLY A 22 -1.47 10.86 -3.35
CA GLY A 22 -0.71 11.22 -4.54
C GLY A 22 -0.25 10.04 -5.39
N ASP A 23 -0.16 8.83 -4.82
CA ASP A 23 0.12 7.62 -5.59
C ASP A 23 -0.94 7.40 -6.68
N ARG A 24 -0.54 6.78 -7.79
CA ARG A 24 -1.46 6.31 -8.83
C ARG A 24 -1.49 4.78 -8.88
N ILE A 25 -2.67 4.20 -8.79
CA ILE A 25 -2.87 2.76 -8.93
C ILE A 25 -2.80 2.40 -10.42
N LEU A 26 -1.88 1.52 -10.79
CA LEU A 26 -1.68 1.05 -12.16
C LEU A 26 -2.32 -0.31 -12.41
N ALA A 27 -2.21 -1.24 -11.44
CA ALA A 27 -2.70 -2.60 -11.62
C ALA A 27 -3.17 -3.23 -10.30
N VAL A 28 -4.08 -4.20 -10.40
CA VAL A 28 -4.59 -5.05 -9.32
C VAL A 28 -4.34 -6.51 -9.69
N ASN A 29 -3.66 -7.26 -8.84
CA ASN A 29 -3.34 -8.68 -9.05
C ASN A 29 -2.73 -8.95 -10.44
N GLY A 30 -1.89 -8.03 -10.92
CA GLY A 30 -1.22 -8.10 -12.21
C GLY A 30 -2.06 -7.64 -13.42
N ALA A 31 -3.35 -7.34 -13.25
CA ALA A 31 -4.19 -6.79 -14.30
C ALA A 31 -4.14 -5.25 -14.30
N GLU A 32 -3.82 -4.64 -15.43
CA GLU A 32 -3.84 -3.18 -15.60
C GLU A 32 -5.25 -2.63 -15.35
N LEU A 33 -5.33 -1.54 -14.62
CA LEU A 33 -6.60 -0.86 -14.33
C LEU A 33 -6.95 0.12 -15.44
N THR A 34 -8.23 0.08 -15.83
CA THR A 34 -8.88 1.12 -16.64
C THR A 34 -9.77 1.99 -15.75
N ASP A 35 -10.06 3.22 -16.18
CA ASP A 35 -10.85 4.19 -15.41
C ASP A 35 -12.22 3.64 -14.93
N PRO A 36 -13.00 2.88 -15.73
CA PRO A 36 -14.26 2.30 -15.27
C PRO A 36 -14.09 1.19 -14.22
N ALA A 37 -12.96 0.47 -14.24
CA ALA A 37 -12.70 -0.59 -13.27
C ALA A 37 -12.39 -0.01 -11.88
N LEU A 38 -11.78 1.18 -11.81
CA LEU A 38 -11.43 1.85 -10.56
C LEU A 38 -12.65 2.27 -9.73
N THR A 39 -13.72 2.73 -10.36
CA THR A 39 -14.94 3.18 -9.67
C THR A 39 -15.78 2.04 -9.10
N ALA A 40 -15.60 0.81 -9.58
CA ALA A 40 -16.37 -0.35 -9.14
C ALA A 40 -15.62 -1.21 -8.10
N ILE A 41 -14.36 -0.93 -7.81
CA ILE A 41 -13.54 -1.78 -6.96
C ILE A 41 -13.85 -1.58 -5.48
N SER A 42 -14.16 -2.69 -4.82
CA SER A 42 -14.11 -2.85 -3.37
C SER A 42 -13.16 -4.00 -3.04
N ILE A 43 -12.20 -3.75 -2.15
CA ILE A 43 -11.19 -4.72 -1.76
C ILE A 43 -11.69 -5.45 -0.51
N CYS A 44 -12.25 -6.64 -0.70
CA CYS A 44 -12.81 -7.49 0.36
C CYS A 44 -11.96 -8.74 0.63
N GLU A 45 -10.75 -8.81 0.10
CA GLU A 45 -9.77 -9.89 0.29
C GLU A 45 -8.35 -9.33 0.07
N PRO A 46 -7.28 -10.06 0.46
CA PRO A 46 -5.91 -9.64 0.20
C PRO A 46 -5.64 -9.43 -1.29
N VAL A 47 -4.98 -8.31 -1.62
CA VAL A 47 -4.77 -7.87 -2.99
C VAL A 47 -3.35 -7.31 -3.18
N LEU A 48 -2.78 -7.55 -4.36
CA LEU A 48 -1.53 -6.96 -4.81
C LEU A 48 -1.82 -5.73 -5.67
N LEU A 49 -1.40 -4.56 -5.23
CA LEU A 49 -1.43 -3.33 -6.02
C LEU A 49 -0.07 -3.02 -6.61
N ARG A 50 -0.05 -2.52 -7.85
CA ARG A 50 1.10 -1.82 -8.42
C ARG A 50 0.83 -0.34 -8.42
N LEU A 51 1.65 0.43 -7.70
CA LEU A 51 1.52 1.87 -7.53
C LEU A 51 2.65 2.60 -8.26
N LEU A 52 2.33 3.77 -8.80
CA LEU A 52 3.29 4.78 -9.24
C LEU A 52 3.34 5.89 -8.19
N GLY A 53 4.51 6.08 -7.58
CA GLY A 53 4.74 7.18 -6.66
C GLY A 53 4.91 8.52 -7.38
N GLU A 54 4.80 9.63 -6.64
CA GLU A 54 5.03 10.98 -7.19
C GLU A 54 6.45 11.19 -7.72
N ASN A 55 7.42 10.41 -7.23
CA ASN A 55 8.79 10.37 -7.73
C ASN A 55 8.94 9.61 -9.07
N GLY A 56 7.84 9.12 -9.65
CA GLY A 56 7.83 8.36 -10.90
C GLY A 56 8.27 6.89 -10.75
N MET A 57 8.56 6.42 -9.55
CA MET A 57 8.96 5.03 -9.31
C MET A 57 7.75 4.14 -9.10
N THR A 58 7.81 2.93 -9.65
CA THR A 58 6.77 1.93 -9.41
C THR A 58 7.13 1.03 -8.23
N ARG A 59 6.12 0.62 -7.48
CA ARG A 59 6.27 -0.35 -6.39
C ARG A 59 5.06 -1.25 -6.26
N HIS A 60 5.28 -2.45 -5.74
CA HIS A 60 4.22 -3.40 -5.43
C HIS A 60 3.91 -3.34 -3.93
N VAL A 61 2.62 -3.34 -3.60
CA VAL A 61 2.12 -3.28 -2.23
C VAL A 61 1.04 -4.34 -2.06
N VAL A 62 1.16 -5.16 -1.02
CA VAL A 62 0.11 -6.10 -0.61
C VAL A 62 -0.77 -5.40 0.42
N ILE A 63 -2.07 -5.33 0.14
CA ILE A 63 -3.09 -4.86 1.08
C ILE A 63 -3.92 -6.05 1.51
N ASP A 64 -4.00 -6.29 2.80
CA ASP A 64 -4.96 -7.23 3.40
C ASP A 64 -5.97 -6.42 4.22
N PRO A 65 -7.24 -6.34 3.80
CA PRO A 65 -8.25 -5.52 4.48
C PRO A 65 -8.57 -5.99 5.90
N TRP A 66 -8.21 -7.22 6.27
CA TRP A 66 -8.40 -7.76 7.61
C TRP A 66 -7.12 -7.75 8.46
N ALA A 67 -6.01 -7.25 7.91
CA ALA A 67 -4.78 -7.12 8.67
C ALA A 67 -5.00 -6.21 9.89
N THR A 68 -4.72 -6.76 11.08
CA THR A 68 -4.93 -6.08 12.37
C THR A 68 -3.82 -5.08 12.72
N GLY A 69 -2.99 -4.68 11.75
CA GLY A 69 -1.95 -3.67 11.94
C GLY A 69 -0.85 -4.06 12.95
N ALA A 70 -0.79 -5.32 13.39
CA ALA A 70 0.22 -5.84 14.31
C ALA A 70 1.58 -6.03 13.59
N ARG A 71 2.10 -4.98 12.97
CA ARG A 71 3.51 -4.89 12.63
C ARG A 71 4.20 -4.13 13.77
N PRO A 72 5.34 -4.62 14.30
CA PRO A 72 6.08 -3.91 15.33
C PRO A 72 6.36 -2.48 14.83
N ARG A 73 5.83 -1.46 15.53
CA ARG A 73 6.18 -0.07 15.27
C ARG A 73 7.44 0.25 16.06
N PRO A 74 8.58 0.60 15.43
CA PRO A 74 9.72 1.09 16.18
C PRO A 74 9.35 2.43 16.81
N VAL A 75 9.31 2.48 18.14
CA VAL A 75 9.05 3.69 18.93
C VAL A 75 10.36 4.19 19.55
N GLY A 76 11.21 4.79 18.71
CA GLY A 76 12.31 5.69 19.11
C GLY A 76 13.60 5.07 19.66
N GLY A 77 14.68 5.88 19.60
CA GLY A 77 15.98 5.63 20.23
C GLY A 77 17.03 5.01 19.30
N ALA A 78 18.18 5.67 19.15
CA ALA A 78 19.29 5.22 18.30
C ALA A 78 19.69 3.76 18.59
N ASN A 79 19.83 2.96 17.53
CA ASN A 79 20.16 1.52 17.50
C ASN A 79 19.04 0.53 17.84
N VAL A 80 17.83 0.73 17.33
CA VAL A 80 16.89 -0.40 17.21
C VAL A 80 17.28 -1.21 15.97
N LEU A 81 17.90 -2.38 16.17
CA LEU A 81 17.90 -3.43 15.15
C LEU A 81 16.45 -3.86 14.92
N ASP A 82 15.99 -3.80 13.67
CA ASP A 82 14.66 -4.25 13.29
C ASP A 82 14.50 -5.75 13.64
N PRO A 83 13.43 -6.17 14.35
CA PRO A 83 13.13 -7.59 14.59
C PRO A 83 13.03 -8.43 13.30
N ALA A 84 12.86 -7.79 12.14
CA ALA A 84 12.82 -8.43 10.82
C ALA A 84 14.19 -8.50 10.10
N VAL A 85 15.30 -8.08 10.73
CA VAL A 85 16.63 -8.32 10.15
C VAL A 85 17.01 -9.79 10.29
N LEU A 86 16.72 -10.59 9.25
CA LEU A 86 17.50 -11.77 8.92
C LEU A 86 18.67 -11.31 8.05
N VAL A 87 19.88 -11.36 8.58
CA VAL A 87 21.10 -11.22 7.78
C VAL A 87 21.28 -12.53 7.01
N PHE A 88 21.36 -12.46 5.69
CA PHE A 88 21.92 -13.51 4.84
C PHE A 88 23.25 -13.02 4.29
#